data_AF-A0A3D4A8Z2-F1
#
_entry.id   AF-A0A3D4A8Z2-F1
#
_cell.length_a   1.000
_cell.length_b   1.000
_cell.length_c   1.000
_cell.angle_alpha   90.00
_cell.angle_beta   90.00
_cell.angle_gamma   90.00
#
_symmetry.space_group_name_H-M   'P 1'
#
loop_
_entity.id
_entity.type
_entity.pdbx_description
1 polymer ?
#
loop_
_entity_poly.entity_id
_entity_poly.type
_entity_poly.pdbx_seq_one_letter_code
_entity_poly.pdbx_strand_id
1 'polypeptide(L)'
;MNSIREIRLKVSDLFEIDPQSGNDAKDLGAITAYVLKHYGFLPKPIAVTLEDDEVVISFPEEADAKKEEARRLADRAVKRASEGNYEKAIGIYKRVLELQPSFHSARRDLAMAYVEVGDVESATNHLIEVLRLDAKDAWSW
;
A
#
# COMPACT_ATOMS: atom_id res chain seq x y z
N MET A 1 15.03 -11.45 -14.72
CA MET A 1 14.38 -12.09 -13.56
C MET A 1 13.75 -10.98 -12.77
N ASN A 2 12.44 -11.01 -12.51
CA ASN A 2 11.83 -10.02 -11.62
C ASN A 2 12.24 -10.35 -10.20
N SER A 3 12.88 -9.41 -9.52
CA SER A 3 13.24 -9.55 -8.10
C SER A 3 11.98 -9.68 -7.25
N ILE A 4 12.06 -10.43 -6.15
CA ILE A 4 10.97 -10.54 -5.17
C ILE A 4 11.24 -9.51 -4.06
N ARG A 5 10.18 -8.81 -3.63
CA ARG A 5 10.19 -8.00 -2.41
C ARG A 5 9.45 -8.71 -1.29
N GLU A 6 9.88 -8.42 -0.07
CA GLU A 6 9.29 -8.94 1.16
C GLU A 6 8.91 -7.80 2.09
N ILE A 7 7.73 -7.91 2.69
CA ILE A 7 7.33 -7.14 3.88
C ILE A 7 7.25 -8.14 5.03
N ARG A 8 7.90 -7.82 6.15
CA ARG A 8 7.92 -8.64 7.36
C ARG A 8 7.22 -7.89 8.48
N LEU A 9 6.25 -8.55 9.11
CA LEU A 9 5.40 -7.98 10.16
C LEU A 9 5.32 -8.99 11.31
N LYS A 10 5.29 -8.52 12.57
CA LYS A 10 4.97 -9.42 13.67
C LYS A 10 3.51 -9.84 13.58
N VAL A 11 3.24 -11.10 13.93
CA VAL A 11 1.86 -11.62 13.97
C VAL A 11 0.99 -10.78 14.93
N SER A 12 1.56 -10.27 16.03
CA SER A 12 0.87 -9.35 16.95
C SER A 12 0.34 -8.10 16.27
N ASP A 13 1.16 -7.46 15.44
CA ASP A 13 0.92 -6.13 14.89
C ASP A 13 -0.19 -6.14 13.83
N LEU A 14 -0.39 -7.28 13.16
CA LEU A 14 -1.46 -7.46 12.18
C LEU A 14 -2.85 -7.29 12.80
N PHE A 15 -3.02 -7.68 14.06
CA PHE A 15 -4.32 -7.66 14.75
C PHE A 15 -4.51 -6.45 15.66
N GLU A 16 -3.52 -5.58 15.82
CA GLU A 16 -3.67 -4.33 16.57
C GLU A 16 -4.67 -3.37 15.92
N ILE A 17 -4.76 -3.40 14.59
CA ILE A 17 -5.67 -2.54 13.82
C ILE A 17 -7.08 -3.15 13.67
N ASP A 18 -7.24 -4.47 13.88
CA ASP A 18 -8.55 -5.16 13.80
C ASP A 18 -8.66 -6.27 14.87
N PRO A 19 -9.17 -5.95 16.08
CA PRO A 19 -9.17 -6.87 17.23
C PRO A 19 -10.20 -8.01 17.17
N GLN A 20 -10.91 -8.22 16.05
CA GLN A 20 -11.95 -9.26 15.92
C GLN A 20 -11.41 -10.70 15.85
N SER A 21 -10.09 -10.93 15.80
CA SER A 21 -9.53 -12.30 15.76
C SER A 21 -9.16 -12.80 17.17
N GLY A 22 -10.17 -13.27 17.91
CA GLY A 22 -9.94 -14.10 19.10
C GLY A 22 -9.38 -15.46 18.71
N ASN A 23 -8.34 -15.95 19.42
CA ASN A 23 -7.67 -17.26 19.34
C ASN A 23 -7.19 -17.81 17.97
N ASP A 24 -7.75 -17.37 16.84
CA ASP A 24 -7.41 -17.77 15.48
C ASP A 24 -6.28 -16.92 14.86
N ALA A 25 -5.76 -15.95 15.62
CA ALA A 25 -4.71 -15.00 15.23
C ALA A 25 -3.36 -15.64 14.84
N LYS A 26 -3.24 -16.97 14.91
CA LYS A 26 -2.04 -17.72 14.51
C LYS A 26 -2.29 -18.71 13.37
N ASP A 27 -3.51 -18.81 12.86
CA ASP A 27 -3.81 -19.65 11.71
C ASP A 27 -3.34 -18.98 10.41
N LEU A 28 -2.57 -19.71 9.59
CA LEU A 28 -2.06 -19.20 8.32
C LEU A 28 -3.21 -18.83 7.36
N GLY A 29 -4.35 -19.53 7.42
CA GLY A 29 -5.52 -19.23 6.61
C GLY A 29 -6.13 -17.88 6.96
N ALA A 30 -6.35 -17.62 8.25
CA ALA A 30 -6.84 -16.33 8.75
C ALA A 30 -5.87 -15.18 8.42
N ILE A 31 -4.56 -15.39 8.63
CA ILE A 31 -3.51 -14.43 8.29
C ILE A 31 -3.47 -14.16 6.80
N THR A 32 -3.55 -15.20 5.96
CA THR A 32 -3.59 -15.05 4.51
C THR A 32 -4.82 -14.26 4.06
N ALA A 33 -6.00 -14.53 4.62
CA ALA A 33 -7.21 -13.79 4.32
C ALA A 33 -7.08 -12.31 4.71
N TYR A 34 -6.50 -12.02 5.89
CA TYR A 34 -6.20 -10.66 6.33
C TYR A 34 -5.23 -9.96 5.36
N VAL A 35 -4.13 -10.62 5.00
CA VAL A 35 -3.13 -10.06 4.09
C VAL A 35 -3.74 -9.77 2.73
N LEU A 36 -4.50 -10.70 2.15
CA LEU A 36 -5.15 -10.49 0.86
C LEU A 36 -6.17 -9.36 0.88
N LYS A 37 -6.86 -9.16 2.02
CA LYS A 37 -7.81 -8.06 2.22
C LYS A 37 -7.10 -6.71 2.30
N HIS A 38 -5.99 -6.61 3.05
CA HIS A 38 -5.37 -5.34 3.40
C HIS A 38 -4.13 -4.97 2.57
N TYR A 39 -3.48 -5.94 1.93
CA TYR A 39 -2.32 -5.78 1.06
C TYR A 39 -2.64 -6.20 -0.39
N GLY A 40 -3.92 -6.44 -0.71
CA GLY A 40 -4.37 -6.89 -2.03
C GLY A 40 -4.07 -5.93 -3.18
N PHE A 41 -3.68 -4.69 -2.88
CA PHE A 41 -3.21 -3.73 -3.86
C PHE A 41 -1.77 -4.01 -4.33
N LEU A 42 -0.99 -4.85 -3.64
CA LEU A 42 0.38 -5.19 -4.06
C LEU A 42 0.40 -5.96 -5.38
N PRO A 43 1.54 -5.92 -6.12
CA PRO A 43 1.72 -6.72 -7.32
C PRO A 43 1.44 -8.20 -7.07
N LYS A 44 0.70 -8.84 -7.98
CA LYS A 44 0.37 -10.27 -7.90
C LYS A 44 1.43 -11.13 -8.62
N PRO A 45 1.64 -12.39 -8.20
CA PRO A 45 1.02 -13.05 -7.05
C PRO A 45 1.56 -12.54 -5.71
N ILE A 46 0.70 -12.51 -4.70
CA ILE A 46 1.07 -12.26 -3.30
C ILE A 46 1.18 -13.63 -2.62
N ALA A 47 2.33 -13.92 -2.05
CA ALA A 47 2.56 -15.10 -1.22
C ALA A 47 2.66 -14.68 0.25
N VAL A 48 2.13 -15.53 1.13
CA VAL A 48 2.13 -15.31 2.58
C VAL A 48 2.74 -16.53 3.24
N THR A 49 3.80 -16.34 4.01
CA THR A 49 4.44 -17.39 4.81
C THR A 49 4.56 -16.95 6.26
N LEU A 50 4.60 -17.93 7.15
CA LEU A 50 4.89 -17.73 8.57
C LEU A 50 6.32 -18.19 8.84
N GLU A 51 7.14 -17.28 9.36
CA GLU A 51 8.49 -17.54 9.83
C GLU A 51 8.53 -17.17 11.32
N ASP A 52 8.52 -18.18 12.18
CA ASP A 52 8.43 -18.03 13.64
C ASP A 52 7.20 -17.21 14.10
N ASP A 53 7.41 -15.97 14.54
CA ASP A 53 6.39 -15.00 14.97
C ASP A 53 6.18 -13.86 13.95
N GLU A 54 6.73 -14.00 12.75
CA GLU A 54 6.61 -13.05 11.65
C GLU A 54 5.77 -13.60 10.50
N VAL A 55 4.97 -12.70 9.91
CA VAL A 55 4.31 -12.90 8.63
C VAL A 55 5.17 -12.25 7.56
N VAL A 56 5.59 -13.07 6.59
CA VAL A 56 6.33 -12.61 5.43
C VAL A 56 5.38 -12.55 4.24
N ILE A 57 5.23 -11.34 3.69
CA ILE A 57 4.42 -11.07 2.50
C ILE A 57 5.38 -10.87 1.33
N SER A 58 5.40 -11.81 0.39
CA SER A 58 6.29 -11.77 -0.77
C SER A 58 5.50 -11.44 -2.05
N PHE A 59 6.05 -10.53 -2.87
CA PHE A 59 5.44 -10.11 -4.12
C PHE A 59 6.52 -9.75 -5.17
N PRO A 60 6.22 -9.87 -6.47
CA PRO A 60 7.18 -9.50 -7.51
C PRO A 60 7.37 -7.98 -7.57
N GLU A 61 8.59 -7.56 -7.87
CA GLU A 61 8.83 -6.18 -8.28
C GLU A 61 8.16 -5.86 -9.62
N GLU A 62 7.66 -4.63 -9.73
CA GLU A 62 7.22 -4.09 -11.00
C GLU A 62 8.40 -3.89 -11.96
N ALA A 63 8.14 -4.03 -13.26
CA ALA A 63 9.16 -3.82 -14.28
C ALA A 63 9.70 -2.37 -14.24
N ASP A 64 11.00 -2.19 -14.45
CA ASP A 64 11.64 -0.87 -14.38
C ASP A 64 11.01 0.16 -15.33
N ALA A 65 10.58 -0.28 -16.51
CA ALA A 65 9.83 0.56 -17.44
C ALA A 65 8.52 1.11 -16.83
N LYS A 66 7.79 0.28 -16.07
CA LYS A 66 6.57 0.71 -15.36
C LYS A 66 6.89 1.67 -14.22
N LYS A 67 7.95 1.40 -13.45
CA LYS A 67 8.40 2.29 -12.36
C LYS A 67 8.82 3.67 -12.90
N GLU A 68 9.53 3.70 -14.02
CA GLU A 68 9.96 4.95 -14.66
C GLU A 68 8.76 5.74 -15.22
N GLU A 69 7.81 5.08 -15.87
CA GLU A 69 6.57 5.72 -16.33
C GLU A 69 5.73 6.24 -15.15
N ALA A 70 5.59 5.44 -14.09
CA ALA A 70 4.90 5.82 -12.86
C ALA A 70 5.52 7.07 -12.23
N ARG A 71 6.86 7.15 -12.16
CA ARG A 71 7.58 8.33 -11.65
C ARG A 71 7.27 9.60 -12.45
N ARG A 72 7.32 9.53 -13.79
CA ARG A 72 7.00 10.69 -14.65
C ARG A 72 5.56 11.15 -14.49
N LEU A 73 4.63 10.20 -14.35
CA LEU A 73 3.23 10.52 -14.10
C LEU A 73 3.03 11.12 -12.70
N ALA A 74 3.77 10.64 -11.69
CA ALA A 74 3.72 11.22 -10.35
C ALA A 74 4.18 12.68 -10.36
N ASP A 75 5.28 13.02 -11.02
CA ASP A 75 5.74 14.41 -11.14
C ASP A 75 4.68 15.31 -11.81
N ARG A 76 3.99 14.78 -12.82
CA ARG A 76 2.87 15.47 -13.48
C ARG A 76 1.68 15.65 -12.53
N ALA A 77 1.35 14.65 -11.72
CA ALA A 77 0.27 14.70 -10.75
C ALA A 77 0.55 15.74 -9.67
N VAL A 78 1.78 15.75 -9.11
CA VAL A 78 2.25 16.75 -8.14
C VAL A 78 2.10 18.16 -8.71
N LYS A 79 2.53 18.38 -9.97
CA LYS A 79 2.36 19.67 -10.63
C LYS A 79 0.88 20.08 -10.71
N ARG A 80 -0.03 19.17 -11.07
CA ARG A 80 -1.47 19.46 -11.10
C ARG A 80 -2.03 19.78 -9.73
N ALA A 81 -1.64 19.05 -8.70
CA ALA A 81 -2.03 19.33 -7.32
C ALA A 81 -1.54 20.72 -6.87
N SER A 82 -0.29 21.10 -7.18
CA SER A 82 0.24 22.43 -6.85
C SER A 82 -0.46 23.58 -7.58
N GLU A 83 -1.10 23.30 -8.71
CA GLU A 83 -1.95 24.25 -9.45
C GLU A 83 -3.39 24.30 -8.91
N GLY A 84 -3.71 23.55 -7.83
CA GLY A 84 -5.06 23.40 -7.28
C GLY A 84 -5.98 22.50 -8.12
N ASN A 85 -5.46 21.83 -9.15
CA ASN A 85 -6.24 20.93 -10.02
C ASN A 85 -6.30 19.52 -9.43
N TYR A 86 -6.87 19.36 -8.24
CA TYR A 86 -6.83 18.12 -7.46
C TYR A 86 -7.54 16.94 -8.15
N GLU A 87 -8.67 17.16 -8.82
CA GLU A 87 -9.39 16.10 -9.56
C GLU A 87 -8.55 15.52 -10.70
N LYS A 88 -7.78 16.38 -11.39
CA LYS A 88 -6.83 15.94 -12.43
C LYS A 88 -5.66 15.20 -11.81
N ALA A 89 -5.15 15.66 -10.68
CA ALA A 89 -4.08 15.00 -9.96
C ALA A 89 -4.52 13.59 -9.52
N ILE A 90 -5.72 13.44 -8.96
CA ILE A 90 -6.32 12.15 -8.57
C ILE A 90 -6.32 11.17 -9.75
N GLY A 91 -6.80 11.60 -10.92
CA GLY A 91 -6.83 10.75 -12.12
C GLY A 91 -5.44 10.27 -12.54
N ILE A 92 -4.43 11.14 -12.43
CA ILE A 92 -3.04 10.77 -12.76
C ILE A 92 -2.45 9.85 -11.70
N TYR A 93 -2.65 10.13 -10.41
CA TYR A 93 -2.17 9.28 -9.32
C TYR A 93 -2.77 7.87 -9.37
N LYS A 94 -4.05 7.72 -9.72
CA LYS A 94 -4.63 6.40 -9.96
C LYS A 94 -3.87 5.63 -11.03
N ARG A 95 -3.51 6.29 -12.13
CA ARG A 95 -2.68 5.70 -13.18
C ARG A 95 -1.27 5.35 -12.70
N VAL A 96 -0.68 6.17 -11.84
CA VAL A 96 0.61 5.87 -11.18
C VAL A 96 0.51 4.55 -10.42
N LEU A 97 -0.54 4.38 -9.60
CA LEU A 97 -0.73 3.17 -8.78
C LEU A 97 -1.15 1.94 -9.60
N GLU A 98 -1.72 2.09 -10.79
CA GLU A 98 -1.91 0.97 -11.73
C GLU A 98 -0.59 0.43 -12.28
N LEU A 99 0.40 1.32 -12.50
CA LEU A 99 1.71 0.97 -13.04
C LEU A 99 2.64 0.46 -11.95
N GLN A 100 2.63 1.13 -10.79
CA GLN A 100 3.45 0.81 -9.64
C GLN A 100 2.58 0.85 -8.36
N PRO A 101 1.87 -0.25 -8.06
CA PRO A 101 1.03 -0.31 -6.87
C PRO A 101 1.79 -0.15 -5.55
N SER A 102 3.09 -0.48 -5.55
CA SER A 102 4.00 -0.25 -4.41
C SER A 102 4.51 1.19 -4.26
N PHE A 103 3.99 2.17 -5.02
CA PHE A 103 4.48 3.56 -4.94
C PHE A 103 3.84 4.33 -3.77
N HIS A 104 4.43 4.18 -2.58
CA HIS A 104 3.99 4.79 -1.32
C HIS A 104 3.73 6.29 -1.41
N SER A 105 4.69 7.07 -1.92
CA SER A 105 4.56 8.53 -2.01
C SER A 105 3.36 8.94 -2.87
N ALA A 106 3.14 8.26 -4.01
CA ALA A 106 2.00 8.53 -4.87
C ALA A 106 0.65 8.19 -4.20
N ARG A 107 0.61 7.13 -3.37
CA ARG A 107 -0.59 6.77 -2.61
C ARG A 107 -0.91 7.78 -1.52
N ARG A 108 0.10 8.26 -0.79
CA ARG A 108 -0.06 9.35 0.19
C ARG A 108 -0.53 10.64 -0.48
N ASP A 109 0.10 11.02 -1.59
CA ASP A 109 -0.25 12.26 -2.29
C ASP A 109 -1.65 12.17 -2.93
N LEU A 110 -2.07 10.97 -3.39
CA LEU A 110 -3.45 10.69 -3.79
C LEU A 110 -4.43 10.91 -2.63
N ALA A 111 -4.12 10.38 -1.45
CA ALA A 111 -4.94 10.60 -0.26
C ALA A 111 -5.07 12.09 0.08
N MET A 112 -3.98 12.85 -0.01
CA MET A 112 -4.01 14.30 0.19
C MET A 112 -4.88 15.00 -0.85
N ALA A 113 -4.75 14.64 -2.13
CA ALA A 113 -5.61 15.20 -3.17
C ALA A 113 -7.10 14.87 -2.94
N TYR A 114 -7.41 13.71 -2.35
CA TYR A 114 -8.76 13.36 -1.93
C TYR A 114 -9.28 14.21 -0.75
N VAL A 115 -8.43 14.54 0.23
CA VAL A 115 -8.78 15.49 1.30
C VAL A 115 -9.15 16.85 0.71
N GLU A 116 -8.38 17.35 -0.25
CA GLU A 116 -8.60 18.67 -0.86
C GLU A 116 -9.92 18.76 -1.65
N VAL A 117 -10.39 17.66 -2.23
CA VAL A 117 -11.71 17.61 -2.90
C VAL A 117 -12.86 17.21 -1.96
N GLY A 118 -12.58 17.02 -0.66
CA GLY A 118 -13.56 16.68 0.37
C GLY A 118 -13.97 15.20 0.43
N ASP A 119 -13.32 14.30 -0.32
CA ASP A 119 -13.55 12.85 -0.27
C ASP A 119 -12.69 12.22 0.83
N VAL A 120 -13.10 12.47 2.07
CA VAL A 120 -12.39 12.01 3.28
C VAL A 120 -12.38 10.48 3.39
N GLU A 121 -13.41 9.80 2.85
CA GLU A 121 -13.49 8.34 2.87
C GLU A 121 -12.38 7.72 2.01
N SER A 122 -12.25 8.15 0.76
CA SER A 122 -11.17 7.67 -0.12
C SER A 122 -9.79 8.03 0.43
N ALA A 123 -9.63 9.24 0.99
CA ALA A 123 -8.39 9.64 1.63
C ALA A 123 -8.00 8.73 2.79
N THR A 124 -8.95 8.43 3.68
CA THR A 124 -8.74 7.58 4.86
C THR A 124 -8.31 6.18 4.44
N ASN A 125 -8.99 5.58 3.46
CA ASN A 125 -8.64 4.26 2.94
C ASN A 125 -7.21 4.21 2.41
N HIS A 126 -6.79 5.21 1.64
CA HIS A 126 -5.43 5.25 1.11
C HIS A 126 -4.36 5.52 2.17
N LEU A 127 -4.63 6.34 3.19
CA LEU A 127 -3.71 6.56 4.32
C LEU A 127 -3.52 5.27 5.14
N ILE A 128 -4.60 4.53 5.38
CA ILE A 128 -4.59 3.21 6.03
C ILE A 128 -3.67 2.23 5.29
N GLU A 129 -3.70 2.21 3.96
CA GLU A 129 -2.82 1.39 3.13
C GLU A 129 -1.35 1.85 3.19
N VAL A 130 -1.10 3.17 3.22
CA VAL A 130 0.27 3.70 3.37
C VAL A 130 0.89 3.26 4.70
N LEU A 131 0.15 3.40 5.81
CA LEU A 131 0.62 3.00 7.15
C LEU A 131 0.95 1.50 7.23
N ARG A 132 0.26 0.65 6.47
CA ARG A 132 0.50 -0.79 6.40
C ARG A 132 1.79 -1.17 5.70
N LEU A 133 2.17 -0.40 4.69
CA LEU A 133 3.38 -0.64 3.93
C LEU A 133 4.62 -0.09 4.63
N ASP A 134 4.45 1.06 5.28
CA ASP A 134 5.50 1.71 6.05
C ASP A 134 5.45 1.33 7.54
N ALA A 135 5.13 0.06 7.82
CA ALA A 135 5.11 -0.46 9.18
C ALA A 135 6.50 -0.39 9.84
N LYS A 136 7.58 -0.14 9.10
CA LYS A 136 8.91 0.14 9.68
C LYS A 136 9.11 1.60 10.12
N ASP A 137 8.31 2.55 9.62
CA ASP A 137 8.29 3.93 10.12
C ASP A 137 7.22 4.16 11.20
N ALA A 138 6.20 3.29 11.26
CA ALA A 138 5.21 3.29 12.35
C ALA A 138 5.82 2.98 13.73
N TRP A 139 6.99 2.33 13.78
CA TRP A 139 7.68 1.93 15.01
C TRP A 139 9.08 2.58 15.16
N SER A 140 9.38 3.67 14.44
CA SER A 140 10.68 4.36 14.49
C SER A 140 10.75 5.53 15.51
N TRP A 141 9.73 5.70 16.37
CA TRP A 141 9.70 6.72 17.44
C TRP A 141 10.11 6.17 18.81
#